data_AF-A0A4Q1KAN5-F1
#
_entry.id   AF-A0A4Q1KAN5-F1
#
_cell.length_a   1.000
_cell.length_b   1.000
_cell.length_c   1.000
_cell.angle_alpha   90.00
_cell.angle_beta   90.00
_cell.angle_gamma   90.00
#
_symmetry.space_group_name_H-M   'P 1'
#
loop_
_entity.id
_entity.type
_entity.pdbx_description
1 polymer ?
#
loop_
_entity_poly.entity_id
_entity_poly.type
_entity_poly.pdbx_seq_one_letter_code
_entity_poly.pdbx_strand_id
1 'polypeptide(L)'
;MTPEDQFAYEAAQERVKKIKGLYTHAFVYVVVNALIIFSIARELPDNETLFQPGVFSTAFFWGIGLLGHALSVIIPEFILGKDWEERKIQQYMEDEKKK
;
A
#
# COMPACT_ATOMS: atom_id res chain seq x y z
N MET A 1 8.39 1.04 -31.46
CA MET A 1 7.84 0.38 -30.27
C MET A 1 6.96 -0.73 -30.78
N THR A 2 7.30 -1.98 -30.49
CA THR A 2 6.45 -3.12 -30.86
C THR A 2 5.21 -3.11 -29.95
N PRO A 3 4.13 -3.83 -30.31
CA PRO A 3 3.01 -4.02 -29.39
C PRO A 3 3.49 -4.57 -28.04
N GLU A 4 4.40 -5.55 -28.04
CA GLU A 4 4.98 -6.15 -26.84
C GLU A 4 5.67 -5.11 -25.92
N ASP A 5 6.41 -4.15 -26.50
CA ASP A 5 7.05 -3.07 -25.74
C ASP A 5 6.02 -2.16 -25.02
N GLN A 6 4.86 -1.91 -25.64
CA GLN A 6 3.80 -1.09 -25.04
C GLN A 6 3.17 -1.77 -23.84
N PHE A 7 2.87 -3.07 -23.94
CA PHE A 7 2.29 -3.83 -22.83
C PHE A 7 3.26 -3.98 -21.66
N ALA A 8 4.54 -4.20 -21.93
CA ALA A 8 5.57 -4.23 -20.89
C ALA A 8 5.66 -2.88 -20.16
N TYR A 9 5.56 -1.77 -20.90
CA TYR A 9 5.57 -0.43 -20.35
C TYR A 9 4.34 -0.15 -19.48
N GLU A 10 3.14 -0.50 -19.93
CA GLU A 10 1.90 -0.32 -19.16
C GLU A 10 1.88 -1.16 -17.88
N ALA A 11 2.33 -2.42 -17.95
CA ALA A 11 2.46 -3.28 -16.78
C ALA A 11 3.43 -2.67 -15.75
N ALA A 12 4.58 -2.15 -16.21
CA ALA A 12 5.52 -1.43 -15.35
C ALA A 12 4.91 -0.15 -14.75
N GLN A 13 4.12 0.59 -15.52
CA GLN A 13 3.46 1.80 -15.05
C GLN A 13 2.38 1.50 -13.98
N GLU A 14 1.60 0.43 -14.16
CA GLU A 14 0.60 0.00 -13.18
C GLU A 14 1.26 -0.44 -11.87
N ARG A 15 2.39 -1.14 -11.95
CA ARG A 15 3.21 -1.50 -10.78
C ARG A 15 3.67 -0.28 -10.02
N VAL A 16 4.26 0.69 -10.71
CA VAL A 16 4.71 1.95 -10.09
C VAL A 16 3.54 2.67 -9.43
N LYS A 17 2.35 2.67 -10.06
CA LYS A 17 1.14 3.29 -9.49
C LYS A 17 0.70 2.60 -8.19
N LYS A 18 0.68 1.26 -8.14
CA LYS A 18 0.34 0.48 -6.95
C LYS A 18 1.32 0.73 -5.80
N ILE A 19 2.62 0.67 -6.09
CA ILE A 19 3.69 0.94 -5.13
C ILE A 19 3.61 2.37 -4.60
N LYS A 20 3.40 3.36 -5.48
CA LYS A 20 3.21 4.77 -5.08
C LYS A 20 1.98 4.94 -4.18
N GLY A 21 0.89 4.25 -4.47
CA GLY A 21 -0.30 4.21 -3.63
C GLY A 21 -0.01 3.66 -2.23
N LEU A 22 0.74 2.57 -2.14
CA LEU A 22 1.16 1.98 -0.87
C LEU A 22 2.04 2.95 -0.05
N TYR A 23 3.07 3.56 -0.67
CA TYR A 23 3.93 4.54 0.00
C TYR A 23 3.16 5.77 0.46
N THR A 24 2.18 6.23 -0.32
CA THR A 24 1.34 7.37 0.05
C THR A 24 0.49 7.02 1.26
N HIS A 25 -0.13 5.83 1.28
CA HIS A 25 -0.92 5.36 2.42
C HIS A 25 -0.04 5.19 3.67
N ALA A 26 1.14 4.60 3.54
CA ALA A 26 2.10 4.44 4.63
C ALA A 26 2.58 5.80 5.17
N PHE A 27 2.88 6.75 4.29
CA PHE A 27 3.30 8.10 4.68
C PHE A 27 2.19 8.82 5.48
N VAL A 28 0.96 8.81 4.97
CA VAL A 28 -0.19 9.40 5.68
C VAL A 28 -0.40 8.72 7.03
N TYR A 29 -0.31 7.38 7.07
CA TYR A 29 -0.40 6.62 8.30
C TYR A 29 0.64 7.07 9.34
N VAL A 30 1.92 7.19 8.95
CA VAL A 30 2.99 7.62 9.88
C VAL A 30 2.78 9.05 10.34
N VAL A 31 2.52 9.99 9.41
CA VAL A 31 2.37 11.41 9.75
C VAL A 31 1.18 11.64 10.68
N VAL A 32 0.01 11.07 10.36
CA VAL A 32 -1.19 11.26 11.17
C VAL A 32 -1.02 10.66 12.57
N ASN A 33 -0.50 9.43 12.67
CA ASN A 33 -0.29 8.80 13.98
C ASN A 33 0.77 9.55 14.81
N ALA A 34 1.84 10.05 14.17
CA ALA A 34 2.83 10.87 14.86
C ALA A 34 2.22 12.17 15.40
N LEU A 35 1.36 12.84 14.63
CA LEU A 35 0.65 14.04 15.09
C LEU A 35 -0.30 13.75 16.25
N ILE A 36 -1.04 12.63 16.20
CA ILE A 36 -1.93 12.20 17.29
C ILE A 36 -1.11 11.96 18.58
N ILE A 37 -0.05 11.16 18.49
CA ILE A 37 0.82 10.86 19.64
C ILE A 37 1.45 12.14 20.19
N PHE A 38 1.92 13.04 19.31
CA PHE A 38 2.49 14.31 19.71
C PHE A 38 1.46 15.20 20.44
N SER A 39 0.22 15.27 19.94
CA SER A 39 -0.85 16.05 20.58
C SER A 39 -1.17 15.51 21.97
N ILE A 40 -1.31 14.18 22.10
CA ILE A 40 -1.58 13.51 23.38
C ILE A 40 -0.41 13.72 24.35
N ALA A 41 0.84 13.64 23.88
CA ALA A 41 2.02 13.88 24.71
C ALA A 41 2.13 15.32 25.23
N ARG A 42 1.52 16.29 24.54
CA ARG A 42 1.50 17.70 24.96
C ARG A 42 0.44 17.98 26.02
N GLU A 43 -0.64 17.22 26.03
CA GLU A 43 -1.78 17.38 26.95
C GLU A 43 -1.72 16.40 28.13
N LEU A 44 -0.70 15.54 28.17
CA LEU A 44 -0.55 14.49 29.17
C LEU A 44 -0.35 15.09 30.58
N PRO A 45 -1.20 14.74 31.56
CA PRO A 45 -0.96 15.08 32.96
C PRO A 45 0.30 14.40 33.51
N ASP A 46 0.99 15.03 34.47
CA ASP A 46 2.24 14.55 35.08
C ASP A 46 2.16 13.13 35.70
N ASN A 47 0.94 12.62 35.94
CA ASN A 47 0.66 11.31 36.52
C ASN A 47 0.16 10.26 35.51
N GLU A 48 0.03 10.61 34.22
CA GLU A 48 -0.41 9.68 33.18
C GLU A 48 0.73 9.26 32.25
N THR A 49 0.54 8.13 31.57
CA THR A 49 1.52 7.55 30.64
C THR A 49 0.98 7.52 29.22
N LEU A 50 1.88 7.72 28.25
CA LEU A 50 1.56 7.58 26.83
C LEU A 50 1.18 6.15 26.43
N PHE A 51 1.54 5.16 27.24
CA PHE A 51 1.30 3.75 26.98
C PHE A 51 -0.12 3.28 27.32
N GLN A 52 -1.11 4.16 27.16
CA GLN A 52 -2.51 3.76 27.27
C GLN A 52 -2.95 3.01 26.02
N PRO A 53 -3.65 1.85 26.16
CA PRO A 53 -4.14 1.07 25.03
C PRO A 53 -4.98 1.87 24.03
N GLY A 54 -5.67 2.92 24.50
CA GLY A 54 -6.45 3.83 23.65
C GLY A 54 -5.62 4.64 22.66
N VAL A 55 -4.42 5.08 23.05
CA VAL A 55 -3.54 5.96 22.25
C VAL A 55 -3.07 5.28 20.97
N PHE A 56 -2.79 3.97 21.05
CA PHE A 56 -2.31 3.19 19.92
C PHE A 56 -3.41 2.43 19.18
N SER A 57 -4.66 2.50 19.65
CA SER A 57 -5.78 1.77 19.04
C SER A 57 -6.01 2.20 17.58
N THR A 58 -5.97 3.51 17.31
CA THR A 58 -6.09 4.06 15.95
C THR A 58 -4.97 3.55 15.05
N ALA A 59 -3.73 3.62 15.51
CA ALA A 59 -2.57 3.10 14.79
C ALA A 59 -2.73 1.59 14.51
N PHE A 60 -3.16 0.81 15.50
CA PHE A 60 -3.33 -0.63 15.37
C PHE A 60 -4.34 -1.01 14.27
N PHE A 61 -5.57 -0.48 14.33
CA PHE A 61 -6.60 -0.82 13.35
C PHE A 61 -6.28 -0.31 11.94
N TRP A 62 -5.71 0.90 11.82
CA TRP A 62 -5.23 1.40 10.53
C TRP A 62 -4.03 0.60 10.01
N GLY A 63 -3.17 0.13 10.91
CA GLY A 63 -2.02 -0.71 10.59
C GLY A 63 -2.42 -2.03 9.96
N ILE A 64 -3.53 -2.63 10.39
CA ILE A 64 -4.11 -3.82 9.73
C ILE A 64 -4.52 -3.50 8.29
N GLY A 65 -5.17 -2.36 8.05
CA GLY A 65 -5.54 -1.92 6.70
C GLY A 65 -4.32 -1.64 5.81
N LEU A 66 -3.28 -1.01 6.37
CA LEU A 66 -2.01 -0.76 5.69
C LEU A 66 -1.30 -2.07 5.34
N LEU A 67 -1.26 -3.03 6.28
CA LEU A 67 -0.73 -4.37 6.03
C LEU A 67 -1.52 -5.09 4.93
N GLY A 68 -2.85 -5.04 4.95
CA GLY A 68 -3.68 -5.61 3.89
C GLY A 68 -3.36 -5.01 2.50
N HIS A 69 -3.17 -3.70 2.41
CA HIS A 69 -2.75 -3.03 1.17
C HIS A 69 -1.32 -3.42 0.76
N ALA A 70 -0.38 -3.51 1.71
CA ALA A 70 0.98 -3.95 1.44
C ALA A 70 0.99 -5.37 0.87
N LEU A 71 0.25 -6.27 1.50
CA LEU A 71 0.10 -7.66 1.07
C LEU A 71 -0.54 -7.75 -0.32
N SER A 72 -1.57 -6.96 -0.63
CA SER A 72 -2.20 -7.00 -1.96
C SER A 72 -1.28 -6.51 -3.09
N VAL A 73 -0.31 -5.65 -2.77
CA VAL A 73 0.70 -5.17 -3.72
C VAL A 73 1.87 -6.16 -3.83
N ILE A 74 2.34 -6.73 -2.73
CA ILE A 74 3.59 -7.54 -2.68
C ILE A 74 3.35 -9.03 -2.97
N ILE A 75 2.24 -9.61 -2.48
CA ILE A 75 1.96 -11.05 -2.62
C ILE A 75 1.94 -11.53 -4.07
N PRO A 76 1.27 -10.85 -5.02
CA PRO A 76 1.21 -11.34 -6.40
C PRO A 76 2.59 -11.51 -7.02
N GLU A 77 3.52 -10.60 -6.73
CA GLU A 77 4.90 -10.66 -7.21
C GLU A 77 5.72 -11.76 -6.51
N PHE A 78 5.59 -11.90 -5.20
CA PHE A 78 6.44 -12.82 -4.43
C PHE A 78 5.96 -14.28 -4.50
N ILE A 79 4.65 -14.52 -4.55
CA ILE A 79 4.06 -15.86 -4.46
C ILE A 79 3.75 -16.45 -5.83
N LEU A 80 3.28 -15.63 -6.79
CA LEU A 80 2.74 -16.16 -8.05
C LEU A 80 3.75 -16.16 -9.21
N GLY A 81 4.89 -15.47 -9.06
CA GLY A 81 6.02 -15.53 -9.98
C GLY A 81 5.73 -15.06 -11.41
N LYS A 82 6.63 -15.41 -12.34
CA LYS A 82 6.57 -15.01 -13.76
C LYS A 82 5.31 -15.50 -14.48
N ASP A 83 4.83 -16.70 -14.16
CA ASP A 83 3.62 -17.25 -14.79
C ASP A 83 2.39 -16.37 -14.55
N TRP A 84 2.32 -15.70 -13.39
CA TRP A 84 1.25 -14.75 -13.12
C TRP A 84 1.41 -13.44 -13.88
N GLU A 85 2.63 -12.93 -14.00
CA GLU A 85 2.90 -11.73 -14.83
C GLU A 85 2.48 -11.99 -16.28
N GLU A 86 2.84 -13.15 -16.82
CA GLU A 86 2.58 -13.53 -18.21
C GLU A 86 1.07 -13.68 -18.49
N ARG A 87 0.34 -14.32 -17.55
CA ARG A 87 -1.13 -14.36 -17.61
C ARG A 87 -1.76 -12.97 -17.50
N LYS A 88 -1.19 -12.08 -16.67
CA LYS A 88 -1.76 -10.74 -16.50
C LYS A 88 -1.58 -9.90 -17.77
N ILE A 89 -0.42 -10.02 -18.42
CA ILE A 89 -0.16 -9.41 -19.73
C ILE A 89 -1.18 -9.95 -20.75
N GLN A 90 -1.35 -11.27 -20.86
CA GLN A 90 -2.37 -11.84 -21.76
C GLN A 90 -3.78 -11.35 -21.47
N GLN A 91 -4.16 -11.23 -20.19
CA GLN A 91 -5.47 -10.72 -19.80
C GLN A 91 -5.67 -9.27 -20.24
N TYR A 92 -4.66 -8.41 -20.06
CA TYR A 92 -4.71 -7.02 -20.54
C TYR A 92 -4.78 -6.92 -22.07
N MET A 93 -4.05 -7.77 -22.79
CA MET A 93 -4.14 -7.87 -24.26
C MET A 93 -5.56 -8.18 -24.73
N GLU A 94 -6.25 -9.09 -24.03
CA GLU A 94 -7.63 -9.47 -24.34
C GLU A 94 -8.63 -8.37 -23.99
N ASP A 95 -8.44 -7.68 -22.87
CA ASP A 95 -9.28 -6.57 -22.44
C ASP A 95 -9.15 -5.36 -23.39
N GLU A 96 -7.95 -5.06 -23.89
CA GLU A 96 -7.70 -4.04 -24.93
C GLU A 96 -8.37 -4.41 -26.25
N LYS A 97 -8.28 -5.68 -26.69
CA LYS A 97 -8.94 -6.14 -27.94
C LYS A 97 -10.47 -6.14 -27.88
N LYS A 98 -11.06 -6.14 -26.66
CA LYS A 98 -12.51 -6.08 -26.44
C LYS A 98 -13.05 -4.66 -26.32
N LYS A 99 -12.16 -3.66 -26.20
CA LYS A 99 -12.51 -2.24 -26.33
C LYS A 99 -12.49 -1.80 -27.78
#